data_AF-A0A8J7XQ67-F1
#
_entry.id   AF-A0A8J7XQ67-F1
#
_cell.length_a   1.000
_cell.length_b   1.000
_cell.length_c   1.000
_cell.angle_alpha   90.00
_cell.angle_beta   90.00
_cell.angle_gamma   90.00
#
_symmetry.space_group_name_H-M   'P 1'
#
loop_
_entity.id
_entity.type
_entity.pdbx_description
1 polymer ?
#
loop_
_entity_poly.entity_id
_entity_poly.type
_entity_poly.pdbx_seq_one_letter_code
_entity_poly.pdbx_strand_id
1 'polypeptide(L)' 'PLGEFSGLRPPTCEEIQLVRKKCEHILPQFRLCKQCRADAVGVPGLGDVVFERM' A
#
# COMPACT_ATOMS: atom_id res chain seq x y z
N PRO A 1 -2.89 -4.22 -11.39
CA PRO A 1 -3.66 -3.25 -12.20
C PRO A 1 -5.06 -3.82 -12.46
N LEU A 2 -6.10 -3.02 -12.36
CA LEU A 2 -7.49 -3.47 -12.50
C LEU A 2 -8.23 -2.57 -13.50
N GLY A 3 -9.39 -3.01 -13.97
CA GLY A 3 -10.23 -2.25 -14.90
C GLY A 3 -9.50 -1.92 -16.21
N GLU A 4 -9.47 -0.64 -16.56
CA GLU A 4 -8.82 -0.13 -17.78
C GLU A 4 -7.34 -0.45 -17.86
N PHE A 5 -6.66 -0.67 -16.73
CA PHE A 5 -5.23 -0.99 -16.69
C PHE A 5 -4.95 -2.49 -16.61
N SER A 6 -5.94 -3.36 -16.82
CA SER A 6 -5.78 -4.82 -16.77
C SER A 6 -4.73 -5.37 -17.75
N GLY A 7 -4.49 -4.69 -18.88
CA GLY A 7 -3.46 -5.06 -19.85
C GLY A 7 -2.02 -4.65 -19.48
N LEU A 8 -1.82 -3.92 -18.38
CA LEU A 8 -0.51 -3.45 -17.96
C LEU A 8 0.07 -4.34 -16.87
N ARG A 9 1.40 -4.53 -16.90
CA ARG A 9 2.11 -5.18 -15.79
C ARG A 9 2.12 -4.29 -14.54
N PRO A 10 2.03 -4.85 -13.32
CA PRO A 10 2.38 -4.09 -12.13
C PRO A 10 3.88 -3.71 -12.15
N PRO A 11 4.25 -2.62 -11.46
CA PRO A 11 5.65 -2.33 -11.18
C PRO A 11 6.23 -3.36 -10.21
N THR A 12 7.53 -3.61 -10.33
CA THR A 12 8.32 -4.47 -9.43
C THR A 12 8.60 -3.76 -8.09
N CYS A 13 9.02 -4.53 -7.09
CA CYS A 13 9.43 -3.99 -5.80
C CYS A 13 10.63 -3.03 -5.94
N GLU A 14 11.58 -3.38 -6.81
CA GLU A 14 12.79 -2.61 -7.10
C GLU A 14 12.45 -1.27 -7.76
N GLU A 15 11.55 -1.28 -8.75
CA GLU A 15 11.06 -0.05 -9.41
C GLU A 15 10.40 0.90 -8.41
N ILE A 16 9.51 0.39 -7.55
CA ILE A 16 8.85 1.18 -6.51
C ILE A 16 9.87 1.78 -5.54
N GLN A 17 10.82 0.98 -5.05
CA GLN A 17 11.84 1.42 -4.10
C GLN A 17 12.75 2.48 -4.71
N LEU A 18 13.19 2.29 -5.96
CA LEU A 18 14.03 3.23 -6.69
C LEU A 18 13.38 4.59 -6.80
N VAL A 19 12.12 4.64 -7.25
CA VAL A 19 11.40 5.90 -7.44
C VAL A 19 11.12 6.58 -6.10
N ARG A 20 10.69 5.82 -5.07
CA ARG A 20 10.50 6.38 -3.72
C ARG A 20 11.79 7.02 -3.18
N LYS A 21 12.92 6.31 -3.26
CA LYS A 21 14.22 6.84 -2.81
C LYS A 21 14.62 8.10 -3.57
N LYS A 22 14.38 8.14 -4.87
CA LYS A 22 14.62 9.34 -5.69
C LYS A 22 13.76 10.52 -5.23
N CYS A 23 12.50 10.32 -4.84
CA CYS A 23 11.60 11.40 -4.44
C CYS A 23 11.71 11.82 -2.97
N GLU A 24 12.34 11.02 -2.12
CA GLU A 24 12.38 11.22 -0.66
C GLU A 24 13.11 12.49 -0.21
N HIS A 25 14.02 13.01 -1.02
CA HIS A 25 14.68 14.30 -0.77
C HIS A 25 13.73 15.51 -0.93
N ILE A 26 12.59 15.33 -1.60
CA ILE A 26 11.58 16.38 -1.83
C ILE A 26 10.47 16.26 -0.77
N LEU A 27 9.96 15.06 -0.55
CA LEU A 27 8.87 14.77 0.38
C LEU A 27 9.06 13.39 1.02
N PRO A 28 8.88 13.24 2.34
CA PRO A 28 8.87 11.93 2.99
C PRO A 28 7.89 10.97 2.31
N GLN A 29 8.35 9.76 1.99
CA GLN A 29 7.57 8.78 1.26
C GLN A 29 6.86 7.81 2.23
N PHE A 30 5.57 7.57 2.00
CA PHE A 30 4.83 6.54 2.75
C PHE A 30 5.19 5.13 2.26
N ARG A 31 5.48 4.22 3.20
CA ARG A 31 6.03 2.87 2.90
C ARG A 31 5.14 1.69 3.30
N LEU A 32 4.05 1.93 4.02
CA LEU A 32 3.21 0.87 4.61
C LEU A 32 1.87 0.67 3.88
N CYS A 33 1.78 1.08 2.61
CA CYS A 33 0.57 0.86 1.82
C CYS A 33 0.32 -0.64 1.62
N LYS A 34 -0.85 -1.12 2.07
CA LYS A 34 -1.32 -2.50 1.92
C LYS A 34 -2.29 -2.69 0.75
N GLN A 35 -2.56 -1.63 -0.01
CA GLN A 35 -3.63 -1.62 -1.02
C GLN A 35 -4.98 -2.03 -0.43
N CYS A 36 -5.32 -1.43 0.73
CA CYS A 36 -6.60 -1.66 1.38
C CYS A 36 -7.76 -1.27 0.45
N ARG A 37 -8.88 -2.00 0.55
CA ARG A 37 -10.12 -1.57 -0.08
C ARG A 37 -10.74 -0.40 0.68
N ALA A 38 -11.62 0.33 0.00
CA ALA A 38 -12.37 1.45 0.57
C ALA A 38 -13.35 1.02 1.68
N ASP A 39 -13.79 -0.23 1.67
CA ASP A 39 -14.69 -0.84 2.65
C ASP A 39 -13.95 -1.61 3.76
N ALA A 40 -12.63 -1.45 3.88
CA ALA A 40 -11.86 -2.09 4.95
C ALA A 40 -12.23 -1.49 6.33
N VAL A 41 -12.47 -2.36 7.32
CA VAL A 41 -12.76 -2.00 8.72
C VAL A 41 -11.67 -2.59 9.63
N GLY A 42 -11.29 -1.85 10.67
CA GLY A 42 -10.22 -2.23 11.61
C GLY A 42 -8.92 -1.47 11.36
N VAL A 43 -7.84 -1.86 12.07
CA VAL A 43 -6.53 -1.22 11.93
C VAL A 43 -5.67 -1.99 10.93
N PRO A 44 -5.26 -1.38 9.79
CA PRO A 44 -4.42 -2.05 8.81
C PRO A 44 -3.11 -2.56 9.42
N GLY A 45 -2.87 -3.87 9.28
CA GLY A 45 -1.66 -4.53 9.79
C GLY A 45 -1.81 -5.22 11.15
N LEU A 46 -2.96 -5.11 11.81
CA LEU A 46 -3.25 -5.82 13.08
C LEU A 46 -4.00 -7.16 12.91
N GLY A 47 -4.47 -7.50 11.70
CA GLY A 47 -5.24 -8.74 11.45
C GLY A 47 -6.66 -8.70 12.01
N ASP A 48 -7.36 -9.84 12.02
CA ASP A 48 -8.69 -10.01 12.65
C ASP A 48 -8.53 -10.08 14.18
N VAL A 49 -8.05 -9.00 14.78
CA VAL A 49 -8.16 -8.80 16.22
C VAL A 49 -9.63 -8.52 16.52
N VAL A 50 -10.35 -9.57 16.91
CA VAL A 50 -11.59 -9.41 17.66
C VAL A 50 -11.21 -8.55 18.87
N PHE A 51 -11.75 -7.33 18.94
CA PHE A 51 -11.62 -6.47 20.12
C PHE A 51 -12.39 -7.13 21.28
N GLU A 52 -11.86 -8.22 21.81
CA GLU A 52 -12.39 -8.90 22.97
C GLU A 52 -11.92 -8.10 24.18
N ARG A 53 -12.78 -7.16 24.57
CA ARG A 53 -12.74 -6.33 25.79
C ARG A 53 -11.87 -5.06 25.70
N MET A 54 -12.56 -3.95 25.47
CA MET A 54 -12.35 -2.75 26.27
C MET A 54 -13.49 -2.65 27.29
#